data_AF-A0A7Y0XVL9-F1
#
_entry.id   AF-A0A7Y0XVL9-F1
#
_cell.length_a   1.000
_cell.length_b   1.000
_cell.length_c   1.000
_cell.angle_alpha   90.00
_cell.angle_beta   90.00
_cell.angle_gamma   90.00
#
_symmetry.space_group_name_H-M   'P 1'
#
loop_
_entity.id
_entity.type
_entity.pdbx_description
1 polymer ?
#
loop_
_entity_poly.entity_id
_entity_poly.type
_entity_poly.pdbx_seq_one_letter_code
_entity_poly.pdbx_strand_id
1 'polypeptide(L)'
;MHIIHSINDFLFELFPKAKEAANNLDVLKREIEKFYTVGPYKPTMTIIHGIIDITIEGELIEKHNSRFRKVLDLCDALCYEEAQQQINQLIREAPHISEYHRVLGQILSEQGEQDDALNSLIDALRWDPKNEWALIMTGNILARCQHDIDAAMKYYECAEQHKPDDYVSLTLIAINLIRNGKSETARQYLDKAFEINPAYPNIYYAFALIAEAEHHFKEAFEMSVVALFKNPKKDLLYQQSLQTAVNAAHEIIDLEVGGDIVNEFTARLEEECGKKIVIEEDALLKTAARIEFAENHNRTYHLVKYNPEYPAVHHRIMHELTHLFFAAQARREGKNKQNYTTLYEVLNGQMYNTPIDLFIEDYLFQNCPDLMPYQFLSLFGLIQEGIQAATDEKILTSASTENMSESKTCNLVHAFHFRKRYGVDLIAEHKPTDNEKEQAEKFYREYEEYRARCMPGDFCSFFEESDFRKHSDHLEHVCAEADVDFSAHDVATLPDKKMQPFSQVHQSKDINMAVTRFMVEALQYFKNLKNTEIKNIAMQIGAQYGDEISLDREGYTVPLISGKTFTGY
;
A
#
# COMPACT_ATOMS: atom_id res chain seq x y z
N MET A 1 46.47 -21.16 3.68
CA MET A 1 45.00 -21.27 3.74
C MET A 1 44.62 -22.70 4.00
N HIS A 2 43.59 -22.93 4.82
CA HIS A 2 43.05 -24.25 5.12
C HIS A 2 41.62 -24.34 4.59
N ILE A 3 41.31 -25.36 3.82
CA ILE A 3 39.98 -25.65 3.28
C ILE A 3 39.61 -27.05 3.71
N ILE A 4 38.44 -27.18 4.34
CA ILE A 4 37.99 -28.43 4.93
C ILE A 4 36.73 -28.88 4.19
N HIS A 5 36.79 -30.07 3.62
CA HIS A 5 35.66 -30.73 2.98
C HIS A 5 35.32 -32.03 3.71
N SER A 6 34.04 -32.29 3.93
CA SER A 6 33.59 -33.63 4.34
C SER A 6 33.46 -34.51 3.10
N ILE A 7 33.94 -35.74 3.14
CA ILE A 7 33.75 -36.72 2.07
C ILE A 7 32.31 -37.24 2.15
N ASN A 8 31.43 -36.57 1.42
CA ASN A 8 30.02 -36.90 1.29
C ASN A 8 29.57 -36.66 -0.17
N ASP A 9 28.31 -36.96 -0.47
CA ASP A 9 27.78 -36.79 -1.82
C ASP A 9 27.89 -35.33 -2.31
N PHE A 10 27.75 -34.35 -1.41
CA PHE A 10 27.90 -32.93 -1.72
C PHE A 10 29.30 -32.58 -2.26
N LEU A 11 30.36 -33.14 -1.68
CA LEU A 11 31.72 -32.95 -2.20
C LEU A 11 31.87 -33.47 -3.64
N PHE A 12 31.20 -34.57 -3.97
CA PHE A 12 31.22 -35.10 -5.33
C PHE A 12 30.39 -34.25 -6.30
N GLU A 13 29.36 -33.53 -5.84
CA GLU A 13 28.69 -32.50 -6.64
C GLU A 13 29.65 -31.34 -6.99
N LEU A 14 30.52 -30.94 -6.06
CA LEU A 14 31.53 -29.92 -6.32
C LEU A 14 32.63 -30.40 -7.28
N PHE A 15 32.84 -31.71 -7.44
CA PHE A 15 33.84 -32.28 -8.33
C PHE A 15 33.23 -33.36 -9.26
N PRO A 16 32.47 -32.94 -10.30
CA PRO A 16 31.62 -33.83 -11.08
C PRO A 16 32.36 -34.97 -11.77
N LYS A 17 33.62 -34.80 -12.18
CA LYS A 17 34.41 -35.92 -12.75
C LYS A 17 34.67 -37.05 -11.77
N ALA A 18 34.82 -36.72 -10.48
CA ALA A 18 34.95 -37.74 -9.45
C ALA A 18 33.62 -38.47 -9.23
N LYS A 19 32.49 -37.77 -9.33
CA LYS A 19 31.14 -38.32 -9.30
C LYS A 19 30.88 -39.27 -10.48
N GLU A 20 31.19 -38.83 -11.70
CA GLU A 20 31.09 -39.63 -12.95
C GLU A 20 31.94 -40.91 -12.88
N ALA A 21 33.07 -40.86 -12.16
CA ALA A 21 33.91 -42.01 -11.89
C ALA A 21 33.39 -42.89 -10.73
N ALA A 22 32.09 -42.86 -10.44
CA ALA A 22 31.45 -43.57 -9.32
C ALA A 22 32.05 -43.21 -7.95
N ASN A 23 32.14 -41.91 -7.66
CA ASN A 23 32.66 -41.35 -6.41
C ASN A 23 34.11 -41.80 -6.10
N ASN A 24 34.96 -41.87 -7.13
CA ASN A 24 36.33 -42.37 -7.00
C ASN A 24 37.26 -41.35 -6.30
N LEU A 25 37.82 -41.75 -5.16
CA LEU A 25 38.69 -40.90 -4.33
C LEU A 25 40.02 -40.51 -5.01
N ASP A 26 40.57 -41.33 -5.91
CA ASP A 26 41.81 -41.00 -6.62
C ASP A 26 41.56 -40.03 -7.79
N VAL A 27 40.37 -40.08 -8.38
CA VAL A 27 39.92 -39.04 -9.32
C VAL A 27 39.68 -37.74 -8.56
N LEU A 28 39.01 -37.80 -7.41
CA LEU A 28 38.76 -36.64 -6.55
C LEU A 28 40.05 -35.94 -6.13
N LYS A 29 41.05 -36.70 -5.61
CA LYS A 29 42.36 -36.14 -5.23
C LYS A 29 43.04 -35.41 -6.38
N ARG A 30 43.00 -35.97 -7.60
CA ARG A 30 43.61 -35.33 -8.78
C ARG A 30 42.88 -34.05 -9.17
N GLU A 31 41.56 -34.04 -9.13
CA GLU A 31 40.78 -32.82 -9.42
C GLU A 31 40.99 -31.75 -8.35
N ILE A 32 41.05 -32.12 -7.06
CA ILE A 32 41.39 -31.22 -5.96
C ILE A 32 42.80 -30.64 -6.15
N GLU A 33 43.82 -31.49 -6.38
CA GLU A 33 45.18 -31.02 -6.63
C GLU A 33 45.22 -30.05 -7.81
N LYS A 34 44.52 -30.37 -8.90
CA LYS A 34 44.45 -29.52 -10.09
C LYS A 34 43.77 -28.18 -9.80
N PHE A 35 42.64 -28.19 -9.10
CA PHE A 35 41.83 -26.99 -8.84
C PHE A 35 42.55 -26.01 -7.91
N TYR A 36 43.11 -26.50 -6.80
CA TYR A 36 43.75 -25.64 -5.80
C TYR A 36 45.22 -25.32 -6.11
N THR A 37 45.78 -25.82 -7.22
CA THR A 37 47.09 -25.38 -7.69
C THR A 37 46.96 -24.00 -8.32
N VAL A 38 47.46 -22.98 -7.60
CA VAL A 38 47.41 -21.59 -8.02
C VAL A 38 48.84 -21.08 -8.26
N GLY A 39 49.20 -20.89 -9.52
CA GLY A 39 50.55 -20.45 -9.90
C GLY A 39 51.62 -21.43 -9.36
N PRO A 40 52.59 -20.99 -8.54
CA PRO A 40 53.61 -21.86 -7.96
C PRO A 40 53.12 -22.65 -6.73
N TYR A 41 51.96 -22.30 -6.16
CA TYR A 41 51.47 -22.87 -4.91
C TYR A 41 50.69 -24.15 -5.19
N LYS A 42 51.16 -25.26 -4.61
CA LYS A 42 50.49 -26.56 -4.69
C LYS A 42 49.79 -26.88 -3.36
N PRO A 43 48.59 -27.44 -3.39
CA PRO A 43 47.91 -27.88 -2.17
C PRO A 43 48.60 -29.12 -1.60
N THR A 44 48.71 -29.19 -0.28
CA THR A 44 48.91 -30.45 0.45
C THR A 44 47.57 -30.91 0.99
N MET A 45 47.33 -32.22 0.95
CA MET A 45 46.04 -32.80 1.35
C MET A 45 46.26 -33.88 2.39
N THR A 46 45.46 -33.84 3.46
CA THR A 46 45.38 -34.93 4.44
C THR A 46 43.94 -35.40 4.54
N ILE A 47 43.75 -36.73 4.57
CA ILE A 47 42.43 -37.35 4.70
C ILE A 47 42.38 -38.07 6.03
N ILE A 48 41.52 -37.61 6.93
CA ILE A 48 41.40 -38.14 8.29
C ILE A 48 39.91 -38.27 8.63
N HIS A 49 39.47 -39.48 9.02
CA HIS A 49 38.09 -39.76 9.44
C HIS A 49 37.00 -39.26 8.47
N GLY A 50 37.20 -39.38 7.15
CA GLY A 50 36.22 -38.94 6.16
C GLY A 50 36.20 -37.43 5.90
N ILE A 51 37.21 -36.69 6.36
CA ILE A 51 37.40 -35.26 6.10
C ILE A 51 38.68 -35.09 5.27
N ILE A 52 38.63 -34.22 4.26
CA ILE A 52 39.79 -33.76 3.50
C ILE A 52 40.16 -32.36 4.01
N ASP A 53 41.34 -32.24 4.59
CA ASP A 53 41.98 -30.96 4.92
C ASP A 53 43.00 -30.62 3.83
N ILE A 54 42.76 -29.50 3.16
CA ILE A 54 43.56 -28.98 2.07
C ILE A 54 44.29 -27.75 2.58
N THR A 55 45.61 -27.82 2.60
CA THR A 55 46.49 -26.72 3.01
C THR A 55 47.25 -26.17 1.81
N ILE A 56 47.13 -24.87 1.58
CA ILE A 56 47.88 -24.15 0.54
C ILE A 56 48.85 -23.20 1.25
N GLU A 57 50.15 -23.49 1.16
CA GLU A 57 51.23 -22.70 1.77
C GLU A 57 51.70 -21.61 0.81
N GLY A 58 51.45 -20.34 1.15
CA GLY A 58 51.87 -19.17 0.37
C GLY A 58 51.37 -17.85 0.98
N GLU A 59 52.02 -16.73 0.62
CA GLU A 59 51.53 -15.39 0.91
C GLU A 59 50.33 -15.11 -0.01
N LEU A 60 49.12 -15.29 0.52
CA LEU A 60 47.90 -14.95 -0.20
C LEU A 60 47.67 -13.44 -0.14
N ILE A 61 47.44 -12.85 -1.30
CA ILE A 61 47.25 -11.40 -1.47
C ILE A 61 46.04 -10.92 -0.66
N GLU A 62 46.19 -9.79 0.02
CA GLU A 62 45.15 -9.16 0.84
C GLU A 62 43.86 -8.88 0.05
N LYS A 63 42.71 -8.95 0.74
CA LYS A 63 41.41 -8.57 0.20
C LYS A 63 41.46 -7.14 -0.35
N HIS A 64 41.22 -6.99 -1.66
CA HIS A 64 41.09 -5.70 -2.32
C HIS A 64 39.73 -5.05 -2.04
N ASN A 65 39.45 -4.74 -0.76
CA ASN A 65 38.14 -4.30 -0.27
C ASN A 65 37.57 -3.08 -1.03
N SER A 66 38.41 -2.13 -1.46
CA SER A 66 37.96 -0.94 -2.20
C SER A 66 37.56 -1.26 -3.64
N ARG A 67 38.34 -2.08 -4.36
CA ARG A 67 38.01 -2.53 -5.73
C ARG A 67 36.81 -3.45 -5.73
N PHE A 68 36.71 -4.33 -4.73
CA PHE A 68 35.55 -5.20 -4.59
C PHE A 68 34.27 -4.41 -4.29
N ARG A 69 34.32 -3.39 -3.41
CA ARG A 69 33.18 -2.50 -3.20
C ARG A 69 32.75 -1.81 -4.50
N LYS A 70 33.69 -1.36 -5.33
CA LYS A 70 33.36 -0.80 -6.66
C LYS A 70 32.65 -1.81 -7.56
N VAL A 71 32.98 -3.10 -7.50
CA VAL A 71 32.24 -4.14 -8.24
C VAL A 71 30.79 -4.21 -7.74
N LEU A 72 30.57 -4.19 -6.43
CA LEU A 72 29.23 -4.22 -5.85
C LEU A 72 28.42 -2.98 -6.26
N ASP A 73 29.02 -1.80 -6.20
CA ASP A 73 28.38 -0.54 -6.64
C ASP A 73 27.98 -0.60 -8.13
N LEU A 74 28.80 -1.22 -8.99
CA LEU A 74 28.48 -1.45 -10.40
C LEU A 74 27.32 -2.45 -10.58
N CYS A 75 27.25 -3.50 -9.75
CA CYS A 75 26.13 -4.43 -9.76
C CYS A 75 24.82 -3.74 -9.35
N ASP A 76 24.86 -2.91 -8.30
CA ASP A 76 23.70 -2.13 -7.84
C ASP A 76 23.24 -1.12 -8.91
N ALA A 77 24.17 -0.60 -9.71
CA ALA A 77 23.90 0.25 -10.87
C ALA A 77 23.50 -0.53 -12.15
N LEU A 78 23.38 -1.86 -12.09
CA LEU A 78 23.07 -2.75 -13.22
C LEU A 78 24.11 -2.72 -14.36
N CYS A 79 25.32 -2.24 -14.10
CA CYS A 79 26.43 -2.19 -15.06
C CYS A 79 27.20 -3.51 -15.10
N TYR A 80 26.52 -4.59 -15.50
CA TYR A 80 27.02 -5.96 -15.36
C TYR A 80 28.29 -6.27 -16.18
N GLU A 81 28.44 -5.74 -17.39
CA GLU A 81 29.63 -5.97 -18.22
C GLU A 81 30.91 -5.42 -17.56
N GLU A 82 30.85 -4.19 -17.04
CA GLU A 82 31.97 -3.56 -16.34
C GLU A 82 32.27 -4.28 -15.02
N ALA A 83 31.22 -4.64 -14.26
CA ALA A 83 31.36 -5.42 -13.03
C ALA A 83 32.05 -6.76 -13.29
N GLN A 84 31.66 -7.46 -14.36
CA GLN A 84 32.24 -8.74 -14.78
C GLN A 84 33.72 -8.60 -15.16
N GLN A 85 34.12 -7.55 -15.87
CA GLN A 85 35.54 -7.30 -16.17
C GLN A 85 36.36 -7.08 -14.89
N GLN A 86 35.85 -6.27 -13.97
CA GLN A 86 36.54 -5.96 -12.72
C GLN A 86 36.64 -7.18 -11.79
N ILE A 87 35.56 -7.95 -11.63
CA ILE A 87 35.56 -9.15 -10.78
C ILE A 87 36.47 -10.24 -11.35
N ASN A 88 36.51 -10.40 -12.68
CA ASN A 88 37.44 -11.33 -13.33
C ASN A 88 38.91 -10.97 -13.07
N GLN A 89 39.23 -9.67 -13.03
CA GLN A 89 40.57 -9.23 -12.65
C GLN A 89 40.88 -9.58 -11.18
N LEU A 90 39.93 -9.34 -10.27
CA LEU A 90 40.07 -9.69 -8.86
C LEU A 90 40.24 -11.21 -8.65
N ILE A 91 39.53 -12.03 -9.41
CA ILE A 91 39.66 -13.50 -9.38
C ILE A 91 41.04 -13.94 -9.87
N ARG A 92 41.61 -13.30 -10.92
CA ARG A 92 42.97 -13.62 -11.38
C ARG A 92 44.04 -13.29 -10.33
N GLU A 93 43.84 -12.21 -9.58
CA GLU A 93 44.76 -11.76 -8.54
C GLU A 93 44.63 -12.58 -7.26
N ALA A 94 43.39 -12.91 -6.85
CA ALA A 94 43.09 -13.62 -5.62
C ALA A 94 41.97 -14.65 -5.84
N PRO A 95 42.25 -15.78 -6.53
CA PRO A 95 41.24 -16.77 -6.86
C PRO A 95 40.67 -17.49 -5.64
N HIS A 96 41.35 -17.40 -4.49
CA HIS A 96 40.97 -18.08 -3.26
C HIS A 96 39.84 -17.40 -2.47
N ILE A 97 39.39 -16.22 -2.90
CA ILE A 97 38.30 -15.48 -2.24
C ILE A 97 36.97 -15.97 -2.81
N SER A 98 36.29 -16.83 -2.05
CA SER A 98 34.98 -17.41 -2.41
C SER A 98 33.96 -16.34 -2.86
N GLU A 99 33.88 -15.22 -2.14
CA GLU A 99 32.96 -14.12 -2.48
C GLU A 99 33.15 -13.54 -3.89
N TYR A 100 34.36 -13.58 -4.45
CA TYR A 100 34.56 -13.05 -5.79
C TYR A 100 33.88 -13.93 -6.85
N HIS A 101 34.02 -15.25 -6.70
CA HIS A 101 33.35 -16.21 -7.56
C HIS A 101 31.83 -16.19 -7.36
N ARG A 102 31.37 -16.00 -6.11
CA ARG A 102 29.94 -15.82 -5.82
C ARG A 102 29.36 -14.61 -6.55
N VAL A 103 30.02 -13.45 -6.47
CA VAL A 103 29.60 -12.23 -7.18
C VAL A 103 29.65 -12.41 -8.69
N LEU A 104 30.67 -13.08 -9.23
CA LEU A 104 30.70 -13.42 -10.65
C LEU A 104 29.50 -14.30 -11.04
N GLY A 105 29.18 -15.32 -10.24
CA GLY A 105 28.00 -16.16 -10.44
C GLY A 105 26.69 -15.36 -10.41
N GLN A 106 26.57 -14.40 -9.50
CA GLN A 106 25.43 -13.47 -9.48
C GLN A 106 25.34 -12.63 -10.75
N ILE A 107 26.44 -12.01 -11.19
CA ILE A 107 26.49 -11.19 -12.41
C ILE A 107 26.06 -12.01 -13.64
N LEU A 108 26.61 -13.22 -13.80
CA LEU A 108 26.28 -14.12 -14.90
C LEU A 108 24.81 -14.55 -14.87
N SER A 109 24.28 -14.84 -13.67
CA SER A 109 22.87 -15.19 -13.49
C SER A 109 21.94 -14.04 -13.92
N GLU A 110 22.28 -12.79 -13.60
CA GLU A 110 21.51 -11.60 -14.01
C GLU A 110 21.63 -11.33 -15.51
N GLN A 111 22.75 -11.71 -16.14
CA GLN A 111 22.93 -11.66 -17.60
C GLN A 111 22.22 -12.80 -18.34
N GLY A 112 21.68 -13.80 -17.63
CA GLY A 112 21.00 -14.96 -18.21
C GLY A 112 21.91 -16.15 -18.49
N GLU A 113 23.21 -16.06 -18.19
CA GLU A 113 24.23 -17.09 -18.40
C GLU A 113 24.24 -18.11 -17.23
N GLN A 114 23.16 -18.90 -17.12
CA GLN A 114 22.91 -19.74 -15.94
C GLN A 114 23.93 -20.86 -15.71
N ASP A 115 24.42 -21.49 -16.78
CA ASP A 115 25.41 -22.57 -16.66
C ASP A 115 26.77 -22.04 -16.17
N ASP A 116 27.19 -20.88 -16.69
CA ASP A 116 28.43 -20.22 -16.26
C ASP A 116 28.30 -19.62 -14.85
N ALA A 117 27.10 -19.17 -14.48
CA ALA A 117 26.77 -18.77 -13.12
C ALA A 117 26.95 -19.94 -12.14
N LEU A 118 26.40 -21.12 -12.46
CA LEU A 118 26.57 -22.32 -11.65
C LEU A 118 28.03 -22.73 -11.54
N ASN A 119 28.79 -22.70 -12.63
CA ASN A 119 30.23 -23.00 -12.60
C ASN A 119 30.97 -22.07 -11.63
N SER A 120 30.68 -20.77 -11.68
CA SER A 120 31.28 -19.78 -10.79
C SER A 120 30.86 -19.97 -9.33
N LEU A 121 29.60 -20.29 -9.06
CA LEU A 121 29.12 -20.59 -7.71
C LEU A 121 29.72 -21.88 -7.15
N ILE A 122 29.90 -22.92 -7.98
CA ILE A 122 30.61 -24.14 -7.60
C ILE A 122 32.07 -23.82 -7.26
N ASP A 123 32.74 -22.95 -8.02
CA ASP A 123 34.09 -22.49 -7.68
C ASP A 123 34.11 -21.73 -6.34
N ALA A 124 33.10 -20.88 -6.09
CA ALA A 124 32.95 -20.24 -4.78
C ALA A 124 32.85 -21.27 -3.64
N LEU A 125 32.06 -22.33 -3.83
CA LEU A 125 31.86 -23.40 -2.85
C LEU A 125 33.06 -24.34 -2.71
N ARG A 126 33.87 -24.50 -3.76
CA ARG A 126 35.17 -25.16 -3.63
C ARG A 126 36.11 -24.34 -2.73
N TRP A 127 36.13 -23.01 -2.86
CA TRP A 127 36.98 -22.16 -2.02
C TRP A 127 36.47 -22.00 -0.59
N ASP A 128 35.16 -21.93 -0.39
CA ASP A 128 34.50 -21.93 0.91
C ASP A 128 33.17 -22.72 0.85
N PRO A 129 33.15 -23.98 1.32
CA PRO A 129 31.95 -24.81 1.32
C PRO A 129 30.81 -24.26 2.17
N LYS A 130 31.11 -23.33 3.08
CA LYS A 130 30.17 -22.72 4.01
C LYS A 130 29.65 -21.38 3.52
N ASN A 131 29.97 -20.98 2.29
CA ASN A 131 29.44 -19.77 1.70
C ASN A 131 27.93 -19.92 1.48
N GLU A 132 27.17 -19.48 2.49
CA GLU A 132 25.70 -19.53 2.55
C GLU A 132 25.03 -18.92 1.32
N TRP A 133 25.47 -17.74 0.89
CA TRP A 133 24.90 -17.11 -0.29
C TRP A 133 25.20 -17.88 -1.57
N ALA A 134 26.40 -18.46 -1.71
CA ALA A 134 26.71 -19.32 -2.85
C ALA A 134 25.85 -20.60 -2.85
N LEU A 135 25.60 -21.21 -1.68
CA LEU A 135 24.71 -22.36 -1.53
C LEU A 135 23.28 -22.01 -1.95
N ILE A 136 22.72 -20.93 -1.40
CA ILE A 136 21.34 -20.49 -1.71
C ILE A 136 21.21 -20.10 -3.18
N MET A 137 22.17 -19.37 -3.75
CA MET A 137 22.13 -18.99 -5.16
C MET A 137 22.23 -20.21 -6.08
N THR A 138 23.08 -21.19 -5.75
CA THR A 138 23.17 -22.45 -6.51
C THR A 138 21.84 -23.19 -6.48
N GLY A 139 21.25 -23.36 -5.28
CA GLY A 139 19.93 -23.97 -5.14
C GLY A 139 18.85 -23.21 -5.92
N ASN A 140 18.88 -21.87 -5.89
CA ASN A 140 17.92 -21.04 -6.60
C ASN A 140 17.97 -21.22 -8.12
N ILE A 141 19.17 -21.31 -8.70
CA ILE A 141 19.35 -21.51 -10.15
C ILE A 141 18.92 -22.94 -10.53
N LEU A 142 19.31 -23.95 -9.75
CA LEU A 142 18.90 -25.34 -9.98
C LEU A 142 17.37 -25.49 -9.96
N ALA A 143 16.72 -24.90 -8.97
CA ALA A 143 15.27 -24.95 -8.84
C ALA A 143 14.55 -24.22 -10.00
N ARG A 144 14.94 -22.97 -10.28
CA ARG A 144 14.22 -22.11 -11.23
C ARG A 144 14.56 -22.36 -12.69
N CYS A 145 15.82 -22.62 -13.00
CA CYS A 145 16.33 -22.66 -14.37
C CYS A 145 16.51 -24.08 -14.89
N GLN A 146 16.88 -25.03 -14.03
CA GLN A 146 17.03 -26.44 -14.40
C GLN A 146 15.82 -27.30 -13.98
N HIS A 147 14.88 -26.74 -13.23
CA HIS A 147 13.73 -27.44 -12.67
C HIS A 147 14.12 -28.68 -11.83
N ASP A 148 15.34 -28.68 -11.28
CA ASP A 148 15.88 -29.75 -10.45
C ASP A 148 15.78 -29.36 -8.97
N ILE A 149 14.58 -29.55 -8.41
CA ILE A 149 14.28 -29.22 -7.01
C ILE A 149 15.03 -30.16 -6.05
N ASP A 150 15.22 -31.42 -6.44
CA ASP A 150 15.91 -32.39 -5.57
C ASP A 150 17.39 -32.02 -5.43
N ALA A 151 18.04 -31.56 -6.50
CA ALA A 151 19.38 -31.00 -6.41
C ALA A 151 19.40 -29.71 -5.60
N ALA A 152 18.46 -28.79 -5.82
CA ALA A 152 18.38 -27.53 -5.08
C ALA A 152 18.27 -27.74 -3.56
N MET A 153 17.44 -28.70 -3.13
CA MET A 153 17.25 -29.05 -1.72
C MET A 153 18.55 -29.46 -1.04
N LYS A 154 19.46 -30.17 -1.72
CA LYS A 154 20.78 -30.51 -1.14
C LYS A 154 21.60 -29.26 -0.79
N TYR A 155 21.56 -28.24 -1.65
CA TYR A 155 22.28 -26.98 -1.39
C TYR A 155 21.60 -26.18 -0.26
N TYR A 156 20.27 -26.17 -0.20
CA TYR A 156 19.52 -25.53 0.88
C TYR A 156 19.75 -26.20 2.24
N GLU A 157 19.74 -27.53 2.29
CA GLU A 157 20.06 -28.31 3.49
C GLU A 157 21.50 -28.05 3.95
N CYS A 158 22.46 -27.94 3.03
CA CYS A 158 23.83 -27.55 3.38
C CYS A 158 23.89 -26.12 3.95
N ALA A 159 23.15 -25.17 3.38
CA ALA A 159 23.09 -23.80 3.90
C ALA A 159 22.54 -23.78 5.34
N GLU A 160 21.42 -24.47 5.56
CA GLU A 160 20.79 -24.63 6.87
C GLU A 160 21.72 -25.33 7.88
N GLN A 161 22.43 -26.39 7.49
CA GLN A 161 23.37 -27.08 8.39
C GLN A 161 24.52 -26.18 8.84
N HIS A 162 24.95 -25.25 7.99
CA HIS A 162 26.04 -24.33 8.32
C HIS A 162 25.57 -23.15 9.18
N LYS A 163 24.34 -22.67 8.98
CA LYS A 163 23.72 -21.58 9.74
C LYS A 163 22.24 -21.88 10.00
N PRO A 164 21.93 -22.74 10.98
CA PRO A 164 20.55 -23.17 11.23
C PRO A 164 19.65 -22.05 11.74
N ASP A 165 20.24 -21.01 12.32
CA ASP A 165 19.53 -19.89 12.93
C ASP A 165 19.47 -18.63 12.04
N ASP A 166 19.88 -18.71 10.77
CA ASP A 166 19.78 -17.57 9.84
C ASP A 166 18.39 -17.47 9.21
N TYR A 167 17.47 -16.82 9.93
CA TYR A 167 16.09 -16.61 9.50
C TYR A 167 15.97 -15.92 8.13
N VAL A 168 16.96 -15.11 7.72
CA VAL A 168 16.98 -14.46 6.40
C VAL A 168 17.13 -15.51 5.31
N SER A 169 18.14 -16.37 5.41
CA SER A 169 18.37 -17.48 4.47
C SER A 169 17.20 -18.47 4.44
N LEU A 170 16.67 -18.86 5.60
CA LEU A 170 15.49 -19.74 5.67
C LEU A 170 14.29 -19.14 4.91
N THR A 171 14.05 -17.83 5.07
CA THR A 171 12.96 -17.13 4.36
C THR A 171 13.22 -17.07 2.86
N LEU A 172 14.46 -16.80 2.42
CA LEU A 172 14.81 -16.76 1.00
C LEU A 172 14.67 -18.13 0.31
N ILE A 173 15.06 -19.20 1.00
CA ILE A 173 14.86 -20.59 0.56
C ILE A 173 13.36 -20.86 0.41
N ALA A 174 12.56 -20.53 1.42
CA ALA A 174 11.11 -20.70 1.36
C ALA A 174 10.46 -19.97 0.18
N ILE A 175 10.80 -18.69 -0.06
CA ILE A 175 10.29 -17.92 -1.21
C ILE A 175 10.61 -18.61 -2.54
N ASN A 176 11.79 -19.21 -2.68
CA ASN A 176 12.13 -19.95 -3.88
C ASN A 176 11.30 -21.23 -4.01
N LEU A 177 11.13 -21.98 -2.91
CA LEU A 177 10.31 -23.20 -2.89
C LEU A 177 8.84 -22.92 -3.24
N ILE A 178 8.27 -21.81 -2.77
CA ILE A 178 6.90 -21.37 -3.12
C ILE A 178 6.77 -21.20 -4.63
N ARG A 179 7.72 -20.50 -5.27
CA ARG A 179 7.73 -20.27 -6.73
C ARG A 179 7.84 -21.55 -7.56
N ASN A 180 8.30 -22.64 -6.95
CA ASN A 180 8.42 -23.96 -7.57
C ASN A 180 7.33 -24.93 -7.11
N GLY A 181 6.25 -24.43 -6.49
CA GLY A 181 5.09 -25.24 -6.08
C GLY A 181 5.35 -26.17 -4.88
N LYS A 182 6.39 -25.89 -4.07
CA LYS A 182 6.73 -26.66 -2.86
C LYS A 182 6.27 -25.94 -1.58
N SER A 183 4.99 -25.54 -1.54
CA SER A 183 4.41 -24.74 -0.45
C SER A 183 4.55 -25.40 0.92
N GLU A 184 4.34 -26.71 1.03
CA GLU A 184 4.44 -27.43 2.31
C GLU A 184 5.87 -27.38 2.90
N THR A 185 6.88 -27.66 2.08
CA THR A 185 8.28 -27.58 2.50
C THR A 185 8.68 -26.13 2.80
N ALA A 186 8.21 -25.17 1.98
CA ALA A 186 8.43 -23.76 2.24
C ALA A 186 7.87 -23.32 3.61
N ARG A 187 6.67 -23.79 3.97
CA ARG A 187 6.03 -23.50 5.26
C ARG A 187 6.91 -23.97 6.43
N GLN A 188 7.51 -25.16 6.35
CA GLN A 188 8.44 -25.66 7.39
C GLN A 188 9.68 -24.75 7.57
N TYR A 189 10.23 -24.21 6.47
CA TYR A 189 11.32 -23.24 6.54
C TYR A 189 10.87 -21.91 7.16
N LEU A 190 9.68 -21.44 6.80
CA LEU A 190 9.10 -20.22 7.38
C LEU A 190 8.76 -20.35 8.86
N ASP A 191 8.25 -21.50 9.30
CA ASP A 191 7.94 -21.75 10.70
C ASP A 191 9.22 -21.66 11.55
N LYS A 192 10.32 -22.28 11.10
CA LYS A 192 11.64 -22.13 11.75
C LYS A 192 12.10 -20.66 11.75
N ALA A 193 12.03 -19.98 10.60
CA ALA A 193 12.42 -18.58 10.50
C ALA A 193 11.61 -17.68 11.45
N PHE A 194 10.31 -17.97 11.60
CA PHE A 194 9.39 -17.27 12.49
C PHE A 194 9.71 -17.51 13.95
N GLU A 195 10.06 -18.75 14.34
CA GLU A 195 10.51 -19.07 15.70
C GLU A 195 11.77 -18.29 16.08
N ILE A 196 12.70 -18.10 15.13
CA ILE A 196 13.95 -17.37 15.35
C ILE A 196 13.71 -15.85 15.41
N ASN A 197 12.98 -15.28 14.45
CA ASN A 197 12.70 -13.85 14.39
C ASN A 197 11.28 -13.52 13.87
N PRO A 198 10.28 -13.43 14.76
CA PRO A 198 8.91 -13.11 14.38
C PRO A 198 8.70 -11.64 13.98
N ALA A 199 9.74 -10.79 14.04
CA ALA A 199 9.63 -9.40 13.60
C ALA A 199 10.02 -9.18 12.13
N TYR A 200 10.54 -10.20 11.44
CA TYR A 200 11.04 -10.06 10.08
C TYR A 200 9.89 -10.03 9.04
N PRO A 201 9.68 -8.91 8.31
CA PRO A 201 8.52 -8.74 7.44
C PRO A 201 8.45 -9.75 6.28
N ASN A 202 9.59 -10.17 5.74
CA ASN A 202 9.63 -11.11 4.61
C ASN A 202 8.99 -12.47 4.93
N ILE A 203 8.95 -12.86 6.21
CA ILE A 203 8.31 -14.12 6.65
C ILE A 203 6.80 -14.03 6.41
N TYR A 204 6.17 -12.94 6.84
CA TYR A 204 4.73 -12.72 6.64
C TYR A 204 4.38 -12.59 5.16
N TYR A 205 5.21 -11.89 4.39
CA TYR A 205 5.03 -11.84 2.94
C TYR A 205 5.12 -13.23 2.30
N ALA A 206 6.07 -14.07 2.74
CA ALA A 206 6.18 -15.44 2.24
C ALA A 206 4.98 -16.32 2.65
N PHE A 207 4.44 -16.17 3.86
CA PHE A 207 3.18 -16.82 4.25
C PHE A 207 2.01 -16.34 3.37
N ALA A 208 1.95 -15.05 3.05
CA ALA A 208 0.94 -14.50 2.15
C ALA A 208 1.02 -15.14 0.75
N LEU A 209 2.23 -15.34 0.21
CA LEU A 209 2.43 -16.02 -1.08
C LEU A 209 2.00 -17.49 -1.04
N ILE A 210 2.21 -18.21 0.07
CA ILE A 210 1.70 -19.58 0.24
C ILE A 210 0.17 -19.56 0.21
N ALA A 211 -0.44 -18.70 1.01
CA ALA A 211 -1.89 -18.58 1.10
C ALA A 211 -2.51 -18.19 -0.25
N GLU A 212 -1.88 -17.30 -1.01
CA GLU A 212 -2.28 -16.94 -2.38
C GLU A 212 -2.22 -18.13 -3.33
N ALA A 213 -1.12 -18.90 -3.30
CA ALA A 213 -0.98 -20.12 -4.11
C ALA A 213 -1.99 -21.23 -3.75
N GLU A 214 -2.50 -21.23 -2.52
CA GLU A 214 -3.51 -22.16 -2.01
C GLU A 214 -4.94 -21.61 -2.14
N HIS A 215 -5.14 -20.42 -2.72
CA HIS A 215 -6.42 -19.71 -2.80
C HIS A 215 -7.06 -19.37 -1.43
N HIS A 216 -6.27 -19.34 -0.36
CA HIS A 216 -6.67 -18.88 0.96
C HIS A 216 -6.55 -17.35 1.06
N PHE A 217 -7.33 -16.63 0.25
CA PHE A 217 -7.17 -15.17 0.06
C PHE A 217 -7.31 -14.34 1.33
N LYS A 218 -8.14 -14.76 2.30
CA LYS A 218 -8.25 -14.06 3.59
C LYS A 218 -6.93 -14.09 4.37
N GLU A 219 -6.29 -15.25 4.47
CA GLU A 219 -4.97 -15.37 5.10
C GLU A 219 -3.90 -14.60 4.31
N ALA A 220 -3.96 -14.64 2.98
CA ALA A 220 -3.04 -13.87 2.12
C ALA A 220 -3.14 -12.36 2.36
N PHE A 221 -4.35 -11.83 2.47
CA PHE A 221 -4.62 -10.44 2.81
C PHE A 221 -4.05 -10.09 4.20
N GLU A 222 -4.41 -10.87 5.23
CA GLU A 222 -3.98 -10.63 6.61
C GLU A 222 -2.45 -10.64 6.74
N MET A 223 -1.77 -11.63 6.17
CA MET A 223 -0.32 -11.75 6.24
C MET A 223 0.40 -10.64 5.46
N SER A 224 -0.17 -10.20 4.33
CA SER A 224 0.35 -9.06 3.56
C SER A 224 0.24 -7.75 4.35
N VAL A 225 -0.88 -7.53 5.04
CA VAL A 225 -1.08 -6.36 5.93
C VAL A 225 -0.09 -6.40 7.10
N VAL A 226 0.14 -7.57 7.71
CA VAL A 226 1.17 -7.69 8.75
C VAL A 226 2.57 -7.40 8.20
N ALA A 227 2.90 -7.88 6.99
CA ALA A 227 4.17 -7.58 6.34
C ALA A 227 4.37 -6.06 6.13
N LEU A 228 3.32 -5.35 5.73
CA LEU A 228 3.32 -3.89 5.60
C LEU A 228 3.59 -3.19 6.93
N PHE A 229 2.94 -3.61 8.02
CA PHE A 229 3.20 -3.06 9.35
C PHE A 229 4.62 -3.29 9.85
N LYS A 230 5.20 -4.46 9.55
CA LYS A 230 6.55 -4.84 9.95
C LYS A 230 7.62 -4.20 9.06
N ASN A 231 7.25 -3.72 7.86
CA ASN A 231 8.15 -3.05 6.94
C ASN A 231 7.80 -1.56 6.73
N PRO A 232 8.35 -0.65 7.56
CA PRO A 232 8.12 0.78 7.36
C PRO A 232 8.87 1.38 6.16
N LYS A 233 9.75 0.59 5.51
CA LYS A 233 10.52 1.06 4.34
C LYS A 233 9.69 0.85 3.10
N LYS A 234 9.48 1.90 2.30
CA LYS A 234 8.81 1.85 0.99
C LYS A 234 9.68 1.20 -0.11
N ASP A 235 10.32 0.08 0.23
CA ASP A 235 11.17 -0.71 -0.67
C ASP A 235 10.35 -1.74 -1.47
N LEU A 236 11.03 -2.59 -2.23
CA LEU A 236 10.39 -3.60 -3.08
C LEU A 236 9.46 -4.54 -2.28
N LEU A 237 9.83 -4.90 -1.04
CA LEU A 237 9.00 -5.77 -0.21
C LEU A 237 7.68 -5.10 0.16
N TYR A 238 7.72 -3.80 0.49
CA TYR A 238 6.52 -3.02 0.78
C TYR A 238 5.60 -2.96 -0.44
N GLN A 239 6.15 -2.68 -1.63
CA GLN A 239 5.38 -2.64 -2.88
C GLN A 239 4.73 -4.00 -3.19
N GLN A 240 5.48 -5.09 -3.04
CA GLN A 240 4.98 -6.43 -3.25
C GLN A 240 3.90 -6.82 -2.25
N SER A 241 4.11 -6.52 -0.96
CA SER A 241 3.11 -6.80 0.09
C SER A 241 1.83 -6.00 -0.12
N LEU A 242 1.93 -4.73 -0.54
CA LEU A 242 0.77 -3.92 -0.89
C LEU A 242 0.01 -4.50 -2.09
N GLN A 243 0.73 -4.92 -3.12
CA GLN A 243 0.11 -5.53 -4.30
C GLN A 243 -0.60 -6.84 -3.96
N THR A 244 0.02 -7.71 -3.16
CA THR A 244 -0.62 -8.96 -2.70
C THR A 244 -1.85 -8.68 -1.84
N ALA A 245 -1.81 -7.68 -0.94
CA ALA A 245 -2.98 -7.28 -0.17
C ALA A 245 -4.13 -6.79 -1.08
N VAL A 246 -3.83 -5.93 -2.07
CA VAL A 246 -4.83 -5.45 -3.04
C VAL A 246 -5.43 -6.60 -3.84
N ASN A 247 -4.60 -7.49 -4.39
CA ASN A 247 -5.04 -8.64 -5.18
C ASN A 247 -5.92 -9.59 -4.35
N ALA A 248 -5.46 -9.97 -3.16
CA ALA A 248 -6.20 -10.84 -2.26
C ALA A 248 -7.55 -10.21 -1.85
N ALA A 249 -7.59 -8.90 -1.63
CA ALA A 249 -8.84 -8.20 -1.34
C ALA A 249 -9.81 -8.21 -2.54
N HIS A 250 -9.32 -8.09 -3.77
CA HIS A 250 -10.14 -8.20 -4.97
C HIS A 250 -10.73 -9.61 -5.12
N GLU A 251 -9.91 -10.65 -4.97
CA GLU A 251 -10.36 -12.04 -5.01
C GLU A 251 -11.44 -12.32 -3.95
N ILE A 252 -11.32 -11.75 -2.74
CA ILE A 252 -12.35 -11.89 -1.69
C ILE A 252 -13.67 -11.21 -2.09
N ILE A 253 -13.60 -10.04 -2.72
CA ILE A 253 -14.80 -9.35 -3.20
C ILE A 253 -15.52 -10.18 -4.26
N ASP A 254 -14.76 -10.79 -5.18
CA ASP A 254 -15.28 -11.59 -6.29
C ASP A 254 -15.92 -12.91 -5.82
N LEU A 255 -15.62 -13.37 -4.60
CA LEU A 255 -16.33 -14.48 -3.96
C LEU A 255 -17.75 -14.10 -3.47
N GLU A 256 -18.16 -12.83 -3.60
CA GLU A 256 -19.50 -12.30 -3.29
C GLU A 256 -20.02 -12.54 -1.85
N VAL A 257 -19.14 -12.83 -0.89
CA VAL A 257 -19.52 -13.06 0.51
C VAL A 257 -19.96 -11.79 1.27
N GLY A 258 -19.68 -10.60 0.73
CA GLY A 258 -19.99 -9.32 1.36
C GLY A 258 -21.48 -9.06 1.59
N GLY A 259 -22.34 -9.67 0.76
CA GLY A 259 -23.80 -9.56 0.90
C GLY A 259 -24.30 -10.17 2.21
N ASP A 260 -23.74 -11.31 2.61
CA ASP A 260 -24.12 -11.98 3.86
C ASP A 260 -23.74 -11.14 5.09
N ILE A 261 -22.56 -10.50 5.06
CA ILE A 261 -22.11 -9.59 6.11
C ILE A 261 -23.08 -8.40 6.25
N VAL A 262 -23.46 -7.79 5.12
CA VAL A 262 -24.43 -6.67 5.09
C VAL A 262 -25.78 -7.11 5.62
N ASN A 263 -26.27 -8.29 5.21
CA ASN A 263 -27.57 -8.81 5.64
C ASN A 263 -27.62 -9.07 7.15
N GLU A 264 -26.58 -9.69 7.72
CA GLU A 264 -26.49 -9.93 9.16
C GLU A 264 -26.45 -8.62 9.95
N PHE A 265 -25.65 -7.64 9.51
CA PHE A 265 -25.58 -6.34 10.16
C PHE A 265 -26.92 -5.60 10.09
N THR A 266 -27.56 -5.62 8.93
CA THR A 266 -28.87 -4.99 8.69
C THR A 266 -29.93 -5.58 9.59
N ALA A 267 -30.02 -6.91 9.71
CA ALA A 267 -31.01 -7.57 10.55
C ALA A 267 -30.88 -7.17 12.04
N ARG A 268 -29.65 -7.10 12.55
CA ARG A 268 -29.39 -6.61 13.92
C ARG A 268 -29.79 -5.16 14.09
N LEU A 269 -29.50 -4.32 13.10
CA LEU A 269 -29.81 -2.89 13.15
C LEU A 269 -31.31 -2.62 13.05
N GLU A 270 -32.07 -3.40 12.28
CA GLU A 270 -33.53 -3.34 12.24
C GLU A 270 -34.15 -3.63 13.61
N GLU A 271 -33.63 -4.63 14.34
CA GLU A 271 -34.06 -4.95 15.71
C GLU A 271 -33.75 -3.80 16.67
N GLU A 272 -32.60 -3.16 16.52
CA GLU A 272 -32.16 -2.06 17.36
C GLU A 272 -32.93 -0.75 17.15
N CYS A 273 -33.14 -0.36 15.89
CA CYS A 273 -33.82 0.90 15.54
C CYS A 273 -35.36 0.78 15.50
N GLY A 274 -35.89 -0.46 15.45
CA GLY A 274 -37.33 -0.74 15.38
C GLY A 274 -37.99 -0.34 14.06
N LYS A 275 -37.20 -0.16 13.00
CA LYS A 275 -37.67 0.20 11.65
C LYS A 275 -37.02 -0.72 10.61
N LYS A 276 -37.77 -1.02 9.55
CA LYS A 276 -37.24 -1.77 8.42
C LYS A 276 -36.15 -0.96 7.71
N ILE A 277 -35.14 -1.62 7.16
CA ILE A 277 -34.10 -1.06 6.30
C ILE A 277 -34.28 -1.67 4.91
N VAL A 278 -34.32 -0.81 3.89
CA VAL A 278 -34.35 -1.21 2.49
C VAL A 278 -33.01 -0.82 1.88
N ILE A 279 -32.38 -1.74 1.16
CA ILE A 279 -31.15 -1.49 0.42
C ILE A 279 -31.50 -1.61 -1.06
N GLU A 280 -31.22 -0.56 -1.83
CA GLU A 280 -31.62 -0.44 -3.23
C GLU A 280 -30.44 -0.02 -4.11
N GLU A 281 -30.32 -0.66 -5.26
CA GLU A 281 -29.34 -0.29 -6.27
C GLU A 281 -29.79 0.97 -7.03
N ASP A 282 -28.90 1.95 -7.17
CA ASP A 282 -29.08 3.16 -7.95
C ASP A 282 -27.80 3.45 -8.75
N ALA A 283 -27.73 2.95 -9.99
CA ALA A 283 -26.60 3.15 -10.88
C ALA A 283 -26.36 4.61 -11.29
N LEU A 284 -27.36 5.49 -11.09
CA LEU A 284 -27.23 6.93 -11.36
C LEU A 284 -26.71 7.71 -10.15
N LEU A 285 -26.58 7.04 -9.00
CA LEU A 285 -26.07 7.66 -7.78
C LEU A 285 -24.62 8.12 -8.00
N LYS A 286 -24.37 9.41 -7.78
CA LYS A 286 -23.03 10.00 -7.95
C LYS A 286 -22.04 9.53 -6.88
N THR A 287 -22.52 9.18 -5.70
CA THR A 287 -21.71 8.65 -4.58
C THR A 287 -21.76 7.12 -4.57
N ALA A 288 -20.85 6.49 -3.82
CA ALA A 288 -20.81 5.03 -3.73
C ALA A 288 -22.05 4.46 -3.00
N ALA A 289 -22.45 5.11 -1.91
CA ALA A 289 -23.68 4.82 -1.21
C ALA A 289 -24.22 6.10 -0.55
N ARG A 290 -25.47 6.05 -0.10
CA ARG A 290 -26.10 7.10 0.71
C ARG A 290 -27.24 6.53 1.53
N ILE A 291 -27.31 6.90 2.80
CA ILE A 291 -28.47 6.65 3.64
C ILE A 291 -29.51 7.78 3.59
N GLU A 292 -30.77 7.37 3.60
CA GLU A 292 -31.94 8.24 3.73
C GLU A 292 -32.76 7.80 4.96
N PHE A 293 -32.82 8.66 5.97
CA PHE A 293 -33.51 8.40 7.22
C PHE A 293 -35.03 8.43 7.06
N ALA A 294 -35.72 7.42 7.61
CA ALA A 294 -37.17 7.28 7.53
C ALA A 294 -37.93 8.53 7.98
N GLU A 295 -37.41 9.20 9.02
CA GLU A 295 -37.99 10.41 9.62
C GLU A 295 -38.05 11.60 8.65
N ASN A 296 -37.09 11.68 7.71
CA ASN A 296 -36.96 12.82 6.81
C ASN A 296 -37.84 12.67 5.56
N HIS A 297 -38.23 11.44 5.24
CA HIS A 297 -38.95 11.11 4.01
C HIS A 297 -40.39 10.64 4.28
N ASN A 298 -40.90 10.88 5.50
CA ASN A 298 -42.27 10.53 5.92
C ASN A 298 -42.66 9.07 5.57
N ARG A 299 -41.75 8.12 5.85
CA ARG A 299 -41.92 6.69 5.54
C ARG A 299 -41.57 5.80 6.73
N THR A 300 -41.98 4.54 6.67
CA THR A 300 -41.85 3.55 7.77
C THR A 300 -40.52 2.77 7.77
N TYR A 301 -39.64 3.03 6.81
CA TYR A 301 -38.37 2.31 6.62
C TYR A 301 -37.24 3.29 6.32
N HIS A 302 -35.99 2.93 6.68
CA HIS A 302 -34.77 3.60 6.22
C HIS A 302 -34.38 3.06 4.84
N LEU A 303 -33.75 3.87 3.98
CA LEU A 303 -33.29 3.44 2.65
C LEU A 303 -31.80 3.69 2.55
N VAL A 304 -31.06 2.70 2.11
CA VAL A 304 -29.68 2.84 1.67
C VAL A 304 -29.68 2.65 0.16
N LYS A 305 -29.24 3.66 -0.58
CA LYS A 305 -28.99 3.55 -2.02
C LYS A 305 -27.51 3.32 -2.27
N TYR A 306 -27.16 2.49 -3.23
CA TYR A 306 -25.77 2.26 -3.61
C TYR A 306 -25.57 2.21 -5.12
N ASN A 307 -24.41 2.66 -5.59
CA ASN A 307 -24.02 2.53 -6.99
C ASN A 307 -23.15 1.26 -7.16
N PRO A 308 -23.58 0.26 -7.96
CA PRO A 308 -22.86 -0.99 -8.15
C PRO A 308 -21.54 -0.83 -8.92
N GLU A 309 -21.34 0.29 -9.62
CA GLU A 309 -20.10 0.56 -10.38
C GLU A 309 -18.90 0.86 -9.48
N TYR A 310 -19.14 1.09 -8.18
CA TYR A 310 -18.07 1.34 -7.22
C TYR A 310 -17.48 0.05 -6.66
N PRO A 311 -16.14 -0.05 -6.57
CA PRO A 311 -15.51 -1.21 -5.94
C PRO A 311 -15.85 -1.28 -4.45
N ALA A 312 -15.86 -2.50 -3.91
CA ALA A 312 -16.11 -2.77 -2.50
C ALA A 312 -17.43 -2.16 -1.97
N VAL A 313 -18.50 -2.20 -2.78
CA VAL A 313 -19.79 -1.57 -2.47
C VAL A 313 -20.40 -2.01 -1.13
N HIS A 314 -20.19 -3.27 -0.74
CA HIS A 314 -20.63 -3.79 0.56
C HIS A 314 -20.04 -3.03 1.75
N HIS A 315 -18.77 -2.60 1.68
CA HIS A 315 -18.19 -1.74 2.70
C HIS A 315 -18.89 -0.37 2.74
N ARG A 316 -19.19 0.21 1.59
CA ARG A 316 -19.88 1.51 1.50
C ARG A 316 -21.30 1.43 2.05
N ILE A 317 -22.02 0.34 1.80
CA ILE A 317 -23.31 0.08 2.42
C ILE A 317 -23.16 -0.05 3.94
N MET A 318 -22.17 -0.81 4.42
CA MET A 318 -21.90 -0.96 5.85
C MET A 318 -21.53 0.38 6.53
N HIS A 319 -20.79 1.24 5.84
CA HIS A 319 -20.49 2.60 6.29
C HIS A 319 -21.78 3.40 6.52
N GLU A 320 -22.67 3.44 5.52
CA GLU A 320 -23.99 4.10 5.62
C GLU A 320 -24.88 3.51 6.72
N LEU A 321 -24.89 2.18 6.87
CA LEU A 321 -25.62 1.52 7.95
C LEU A 321 -25.05 1.86 9.33
N THR A 322 -23.73 2.09 9.44
CA THR A 322 -23.09 2.47 10.69
C THR A 322 -23.47 3.89 11.11
N HIS A 323 -23.68 4.81 10.16
CA HIS A 323 -24.29 6.12 10.44
C HIS A 323 -25.65 5.96 11.13
N LEU A 324 -26.52 5.06 10.62
CA LEU A 324 -27.81 4.76 11.26
C LEU A 324 -27.66 4.11 12.63
N PHE A 325 -26.71 3.19 12.78
CA PHE A 325 -26.41 2.55 14.06
C PHE A 325 -26.00 3.56 15.14
N PHE A 326 -25.09 4.47 14.82
CA PHE A 326 -24.68 5.54 15.73
C PHE A 326 -25.84 6.49 16.05
N ALA A 327 -26.65 6.86 15.05
CA ALA A 327 -27.85 7.66 15.26
C ALA A 327 -28.88 6.94 16.16
N ALA A 328 -29.05 5.63 16.02
CA ALA A 328 -29.95 4.81 16.84
C ALA A 328 -29.47 4.69 18.29
N GLN A 329 -28.16 4.52 18.51
CA GLN A 329 -27.57 4.51 19.85
C GLN A 329 -27.73 5.85 20.56
N ALA A 330 -27.41 6.96 19.90
CA ALA A 330 -27.59 8.30 20.45
C ALA A 330 -29.05 8.54 20.86
N ARG A 331 -30.01 7.99 20.10
CA ARG A 331 -31.44 8.03 20.44
C ARG A 331 -31.77 7.29 21.73
N ARG A 332 -31.23 6.08 21.90
CA ARG A 332 -31.49 5.22 23.05
C ARG A 332 -30.97 5.81 24.36
N GLU A 333 -29.79 6.45 24.34
CA GLU A 333 -29.16 6.98 25.55
C GLU A 333 -29.79 8.27 26.09
N GLY A 334 -30.80 8.83 25.41
CA GLY A 334 -31.46 10.05 25.86
C GLY A 334 -30.55 11.28 25.84
N LYS A 335 -29.42 11.22 25.11
CA LYS A 335 -28.52 12.36 24.87
C LYS A 335 -29.17 13.35 23.89
N ASN A 336 -30.14 14.09 24.44
CA ASN A 336 -30.74 15.38 24.09
C ASN A 336 -31.14 15.72 22.65
N LYS A 337 -32.42 16.14 22.52
CA LYS A 337 -33.09 16.84 21.40
C LYS A 337 -32.27 17.98 20.73
N GLN A 338 -31.28 18.55 21.40
CA GLN A 338 -30.39 19.60 20.86
C GLN A 338 -29.22 19.04 20.04
N ASN A 339 -28.67 17.89 20.44
CA ASN A 339 -27.58 17.22 19.71
C ASN A 339 -28.07 16.54 18.43
N TYR A 340 -29.39 16.36 18.27
CA TYR A 340 -29.95 15.83 17.03
C TYR A 340 -29.80 16.79 15.87
N THR A 341 -29.97 18.10 16.09
CA THR A 341 -29.82 19.07 15.01
C THR A 341 -28.36 19.17 14.58
N THR A 342 -27.43 19.13 15.53
CA THR A 342 -25.99 19.12 15.23
C THR A 342 -25.54 17.80 14.61
N LEU A 343 -25.99 16.65 15.13
CA LEU A 343 -25.77 15.35 14.51
C LEU A 343 -26.38 15.29 13.10
N TYR A 344 -27.55 15.89 12.92
CA TYR A 344 -28.26 16.01 11.64
C TYR A 344 -27.54 16.92 10.65
N GLU A 345 -26.96 18.04 11.10
CA GLU A 345 -26.14 18.94 10.29
C GLU A 345 -24.85 18.25 9.85
N VAL A 346 -24.17 17.54 10.76
CA VAL A 346 -22.92 16.84 10.47
C VAL A 346 -23.12 15.60 9.57
N LEU A 347 -24.20 14.83 9.79
CA LEU A 347 -24.52 13.66 8.96
C LEU A 347 -25.04 14.05 7.55
N ASN A 348 -25.65 15.23 7.40
CA ASN A 348 -26.13 15.72 6.09
C ASN A 348 -25.09 16.61 5.38
N GLY A 349 -24.12 17.14 6.11
CA GLY A 349 -23.03 17.97 5.59
C GLY A 349 -21.99 17.13 4.84
N GLN A 350 -22.22 16.89 3.55
CA GLN A 350 -21.27 16.16 2.69
C GLN A 350 -19.86 16.77 2.64
N MET A 351 -19.67 18.01 3.11
CA MET A 351 -18.40 18.73 2.97
C MET A 351 -17.39 18.50 4.10
N TYR A 352 -17.76 18.08 5.32
CA TYR A 352 -16.80 17.88 6.42
C TYR A 352 -17.19 16.78 7.43
N ASN A 353 -17.47 15.57 6.94
CA ASN A 353 -17.83 14.41 7.79
C ASN A 353 -16.62 13.61 8.32
N THR A 354 -15.39 14.06 8.03
CA THR A 354 -14.12 13.38 8.37
C THR A 354 -14.09 12.86 9.82
N PRO A 355 -14.48 13.64 10.86
CA PRO A 355 -14.51 13.13 12.23
C PRO A 355 -15.37 11.88 12.41
N ILE A 356 -16.62 11.89 11.93
CA ILE A 356 -17.55 10.76 12.08
C ILE A 356 -17.04 9.56 11.28
N ASP A 357 -16.57 9.81 10.06
CA ASP A 357 -16.06 8.74 9.19
C ASP A 357 -14.91 8.00 9.87
N LEU A 358 -13.99 8.68 10.58
CA LEU A 358 -12.94 8.00 11.36
C LEU A 358 -13.50 7.05 12.43
N PHE A 359 -14.59 7.40 13.11
CA PHE A 359 -15.24 6.52 14.10
C PHE A 359 -15.95 5.35 13.44
N ILE A 360 -16.60 5.57 12.30
CA ILE A 360 -17.27 4.52 11.53
C ILE A 360 -16.25 3.51 11.02
N GLU A 361 -15.19 4.00 10.39
CA GLU A 361 -14.13 3.16 9.85
C GLU A 361 -13.41 2.38 10.98
N ASP A 362 -13.17 3.00 12.14
CA ASP A 362 -12.65 2.28 13.31
C ASP A 362 -13.63 1.23 13.85
N TYR A 363 -14.92 1.57 13.93
CA TYR A 363 -15.94 0.64 14.40
C TYR A 363 -16.05 -0.59 13.50
N LEU A 364 -16.11 -0.38 12.18
CA LEU A 364 -16.15 -1.46 11.20
C LEU A 364 -14.89 -2.31 11.26
N PHE A 365 -13.71 -1.69 11.35
CA PHE A 365 -12.44 -2.42 11.48
C PHE A 365 -12.40 -3.32 12.72
N GLN A 366 -12.93 -2.85 13.86
CA GLN A 366 -12.91 -3.60 15.12
C GLN A 366 -14.01 -4.66 15.23
N ASN A 367 -15.18 -4.42 14.66
CA ASN A 367 -16.38 -5.23 14.92
C ASN A 367 -16.82 -6.07 13.72
N CYS A 368 -16.26 -5.83 12.53
CA CYS A 368 -16.57 -6.57 11.29
C CYS A 368 -15.27 -7.02 10.60
N PRO A 369 -14.48 -7.93 11.19
CA PRO A 369 -13.17 -8.33 10.64
C PRO A 369 -13.26 -8.92 9.22
N ASP A 370 -14.35 -9.62 8.89
CA ASP A 370 -14.56 -10.16 7.54
C ASP A 370 -14.80 -9.06 6.49
N LEU A 371 -15.12 -7.84 6.91
CA LEU A 371 -15.26 -6.67 6.03
C LEU A 371 -13.91 -5.97 5.75
N MET A 372 -12.83 -6.30 6.48
CA MET A 372 -11.54 -5.61 6.34
C MET A 372 -11.02 -5.55 4.89
N PRO A 373 -11.10 -6.60 4.06
CA PRO A 373 -10.65 -6.52 2.66
C PRO A 373 -11.47 -5.53 1.84
N TYR A 374 -12.79 -5.46 2.06
CA TYR A 374 -13.69 -4.50 1.43
C TYR A 374 -13.37 -3.07 1.89
N GLN A 375 -13.20 -2.87 3.21
CA GLN A 375 -12.81 -1.58 3.79
C GLN A 375 -11.47 -1.12 3.23
N PHE A 376 -10.49 -2.01 3.17
CA PHE A 376 -9.16 -1.74 2.64
C PHE A 376 -9.24 -1.18 1.21
N LEU A 377 -9.90 -1.87 0.29
CA LEU A 377 -10.00 -1.41 -1.11
C LEU A 377 -10.81 -0.12 -1.23
N SER A 378 -11.89 0.00 -0.46
CA SER A 378 -12.71 1.22 -0.43
C SER A 378 -11.93 2.45 0.03
N LEU A 379 -11.18 2.35 1.13
CA LEU A 379 -10.38 3.44 1.68
C LEU A 379 -9.13 3.70 0.83
N PHE A 380 -8.50 2.65 0.30
CA PHE A 380 -7.38 2.78 -0.62
C PHE A 380 -7.78 3.57 -1.88
N GLY A 381 -8.94 3.26 -2.46
CA GLY A 381 -9.51 4.01 -3.59
C GLY A 381 -9.77 5.48 -3.25
N LEU A 382 -10.38 5.75 -2.09
CA LEU A 382 -10.62 7.12 -1.61
C LEU A 382 -9.32 7.93 -1.48
N ILE A 383 -8.27 7.31 -0.94
CA ILE A 383 -6.96 7.97 -0.76
C ILE A 383 -6.29 8.19 -2.12
N GLN A 384 -6.39 7.26 -3.06
CA GLN A 384 -5.90 7.43 -4.43
C GLN A 384 -6.59 8.60 -5.15
N GLU A 385 -7.92 8.71 -5.02
CA GLU A 385 -8.69 9.86 -5.51
C GLU A 385 -8.17 11.17 -4.85
N GLY A 386 -7.96 11.17 -3.53
CA GLY A 386 -7.41 12.32 -2.80
C GLY A 386 -5.99 12.74 -3.22
N ILE A 387 -5.12 11.77 -3.55
CA ILE A 387 -3.79 12.02 -4.11
C ILE A 387 -3.91 12.65 -5.49
N GLN A 388 -4.78 12.12 -6.34
CA GLN A 388 -5.01 12.65 -7.68
C GLN A 388 -5.51 14.09 -7.61
N ALA A 389 -6.50 14.38 -6.76
CA ALA A 389 -7.02 15.73 -6.53
C ALA A 389 -5.93 16.71 -6.07
N ALA A 390 -5.00 16.25 -5.22
CA ALA A 390 -3.91 17.06 -4.69
C ALA A 390 -2.73 17.27 -5.66
N THR A 391 -2.62 16.47 -6.74
CA THR A 391 -1.42 16.44 -7.59
C THR A 391 -1.67 16.67 -9.08
N ASP A 392 -2.91 16.55 -9.56
CA ASP A 392 -3.27 16.82 -10.95
C ASP A 392 -3.24 18.33 -11.24
N GLU A 393 -2.36 18.73 -12.16
CA GLU A 393 -2.18 20.13 -12.55
C GLU A 393 -3.48 20.78 -13.02
N LYS A 394 -4.37 20.05 -13.71
CA LYS A 394 -5.65 20.59 -14.21
C LYS A 394 -6.59 20.96 -13.08
N ILE A 395 -6.61 20.14 -12.03
CA ILE A 395 -7.43 20.37 -10.84
C ILE A 395 -6.85 21.56 -10.07
N LEU A 396 -5.53 21.57 -9.87
CA LEU A 396 -4.81 22.64 -9.17
C LEU A 396 -4.96 24.03 -9.82
N THR A 397 -5.04 24.11 -11.15
CA THR A 397 -5.24 25.40 -11.85
C THR A 397 -6.66 25.96 -11.75
N SER A 398 -7.65 25.12 -11.43
CA SER A 398 -9.07 25.48 -11.41
C SER A 398 -9.63 25.79 -10.02
N ALA A 399 -8.91 25.42 -8.96
CA ALA A 399 -9.35 25.58 -7.57
C ALA A 399 -8.66 26.77 -6.89
N SER A 400 -9.37 27.47 -5.98
CA SER A 400 -8.74 28.51 -5.17
C SER A 400 -7.75 27.89 -4.16
N THR A 401 -6.67 28.62 -3.83
CA THR A 401 -5.56 28.11 -3.01
C THR A 401 -5.97 27.71 -1.58
N GLU A 402 -6.96 28.40 -1.00
CA GLU A 402 -7.47 28.12 0.34
C GLU A 402 -8.32 26.84 0.37
N ASN A 403 -9.08 26.59 -0.69
CA ASN A 403 -9.96 25.42 -0.83
C ASN A 403 -9.16 24.12 -1.00
N MET A 404 -7.99 24.20 -1.65
CA MET A 404 -7.10 23.07 -1.86
C MET A 404 -6.45 22.60 -0.56
N SER A 405 -6.04 23.53 0.31
CA SER A 405 -5.32 23.23 1.56
C SER A 405 -6.18 22.44 2.56
N GLU A 406 -7.45 22.83 2.73
CA GLU A 406 -8.37 22.15 3.67
C GLU A 406 -8.79 20.76 3.19
N SER A 407 -9.16 20.63 1.92
CA SER A 407 -9.49 19.34 1.31
C SER A 407 -8.34 18.35 1.45
N LYS A 408 -7.13 18.82 1.15
CA LYS A 408 -5.90 18.05 1.30
C LYS A 408 -5.62 17.69 2.75
N THR A 409 -5.87 18.59 3.70
CA THR A 409 -5.77 18.30 5.14
C THR A 409 -6.71 17.16 5.54
N CYS A 410 -7.96 17.15 5.05
CA CYS A 410 -8.90 16.04 5.32
C CYS A 410 -8.45 14.72 4.68
N ASN A 411 -7.98 14.75 3.43
CA ASN A 411 -7.43 13.56 2.77
C ASN A 411 -6.22 12.99 3.51
N LEU A 412 -5.35 13.86 4.04
CA LEU A 412 -4.23 13.46 4.89
C LEU A 412 -4.69 12.80 6.19
N VAL A 413 -5.77 13.29 6.83
CA VAL A 413 -6.36 12.65 8.01
C VAL A 413 -6.80 11.21 7.70
N HIS A 414 -7.46 10.98 6.56
CA HIS A 414 -7.79 9.62 6.11
C HIS A 414 -6.54 8.79 5.81
N ALA A 415 -5.50 9.38 5.21
CA ALA A 415 -4.22 8.69 4.98
C ALA A 415 -3.53 8.30 6.30
N PHE A 416 -3.58 9.15 7.33
CA PHE A 416 -3.10 8.81 8.68
C PHE A 416 -3.89 7.64 9.28
N HIS A 417 -5.21 7.66 9.15
CA HIS A 417 -6.07 6.57 9.61
C HIS A 417 -5.74 5.26 8.89
N PHE A 418 -5.65 5.29 7.56
CA PHE A 418 -5.36 4.11 6.75
C PHE A 418 -3.98 3.52 7.06
N ARG A 419 -2.96 4.36 7.24
CA ARG A 419 -1.64 3.94 7.70
C ARG A 419 -1.70 3.26 9.06
N LYS A 420 -2.51 3.77 9.99
CA LYS A 420 -2.69 3.17 11.32
C LYS A 420 -3.37 1.80 11.26
N ARG A 421 -4.31 1.59 10.33
CA ARG A 421 -5.11 0.35 10.22
C ARG A 421 -4.46 -0.73 9.37
N TYR A 422 -3.74 -0.36 8.32
CA TYR A 422 -3.25 -1.30 7.32
C TYR A 422 -1.74 -1.21 7.08
N GLY A 423 -1.02 -0.33 7.77
CA GLY A 423 0.43 -0.16 7.61
C GLY A 423 0.83 0.54 6.31
N VAL A 424 -0.13 1.01 5.52
CA VAL A 424 0.12 1.64 4.23
C VAL A 424 0.26 3.16 4.39
N ASP A 425 1.49 3.67 4.26
CA ASP A 425 1.78 5.10 4.31
C ASP A 425 1.69 5.74 2.91
N LEU A 426 0.67 6.57 2.70
CA LEU A 426 0.45 7.35 1.47
C LEU A 426 0.49 8.87 1.70
N ILE A 427 1.05 9.31 2.83
CA ILE A 427 0.99 10.72 3.24
C ILE A 427 1.85 11.60 2.31
N ALA A 428 3.05 11.11 1.94
CA ALA A 428 3.99 11.87 1.12
C ALA A 428 3.50 12.03 -0.34
N GLU A 429 2.68 11.09 -0.81
CA GLU A 429 2.14 11.00 -2.16
C GLU A 429 1.18 12.16 -2.45
N HIS A 430 0.53 12.71 -1.41
CA HIS A 430 -0.28 13.92 -1.52
C HIS A 430 0.55 15.18 -1.74
N LYS A 431 1.89 15.13 -1.63
CA LYS A 431 2.79 16.30 -1.67
C LYS A 431 2.36 17.45 -0.73
N PRO A 432 2.08 17.19 0.56
CA PRO A 432 1.59 18.22 1.47
C PRO A 432 2.65 19.27 1.79
N THR A 433 2.21 20.49 2.09
CA THR A 433 3.04 21.48 2.79
C THR A 433 3.24 21.05 4.24
N ASP A 434 4.29 21.57 4.91
CA ASP A 434 4.53 21.27 6.32
C ASP A 434 3.33 21.64 7.21
N ASN A 435 2.65 22.77 6.89
CA ASN A 435 1.48 23.23 7.63
C ASN A 435 0.26 22.31 7.44
N GLU A 436 -0.03 21.88 6.21
CA GLU A 436 -1.11 20.92 5.92
C GLU A 436 -0.89 19.61 6.67
N LYS A 437 0.36 19.13 6.68
CA LYS A 437 0.73 17.89 7.37
C LYS A 437 0.60 18.02 8.89
N GLU A 438 1.14 19.10 9.47
CA GLU A 438 1.08 19.33 10.92
C GLU A 438 -0.37 19.49 11.40
N GLN A 439 -1.20 20.18 10.62
CA GLN A 439 -2.62 20.34 10.90
C GLN A 439 -3.37 19.00 10.84
N ALA A 440 -3.16 18.21 9.79
CA ALA A 440 -3.77 16.88 9.66
C ALA A 440 -3.32 15.91 10.77
N GLU A 441 -2.04 15.96 11.16
CA GLU A 441 -1.52 15.16 12.27
C GLU A 441 -2.12 15.57 13.61
N LYS A 442 -2.30 16.87 13.85
CA LYS A 442 -3.01 17.38 15.04
C LYS A 442 -4.43 16.86 15.09
N PHE A 443 -5.17 17.00 14.00
CA PHE A 443 -6.54 16.51 13.87
C PHE A 443 -6.67 15.01 14.11
N TYR A 444 -5.77 14.20 13.53
CA TYR A 444 -5.78 12.77 13.74
C TYR A 444 -5.43 12.39 15.20
N ARG A 445 -4.50 13.10 15.84
CA ARG A 445 -4.15 12.90 17.24
C ARG A 445 -5.32 13.22 18.18
N GLU A 446 -6.06 14.30 17.92
CA GLU A 446 -7.27 14.64 18.68
C GLU A 446 -8.31 13.52 18.60
N TYR A 447 -8.53 12.96 17.41
CA TYR A 447 -9.37 11.79 17.21
C TYR A 447 -8.89 10.58 18.05
N GLU A 448 -7.58 10.25 18.01
CA GLU A 448 -7.04 9.12 18.79
C GLU A 448 -7.21 9.32 20.30
N GLU A 449 -6.95 10.53 20.81
CA GLU A 449 -7.11 10.87 22.22
C GLU A 449 -8.57 10.77 22.69
N TYR A 450 -9.51 11.22 21.86
CA TYR A 450 -10.93 11.12 22.17
C TYR A 450 -11.41 9.68 22.11
N ARG A 451 -11.04 8.94 21.06
CA ARG A 451 -11.43 7.54 20.88
C ARG A 451 -10.98 6.66 22.05
N ALA A 452 -9.83 6.96 22.66
CA ALA A 452 -9.35 6.24 23.83
C ALA A 452 -10.21 6.46 25.11
N ARG A 453 -11.03 7.50 25.16
CA ARG A 453 -11.81 7.89 26.36
C ARG A 453 -13.32 7.67 26.24
N CYS A 454 -13.82 7.40 25.03
CA CYS A 454 -15.24 7.51 24.71
C CYS A 454 -15.79 6.29 23.96
N MET A 455 -17.07 5.98 24.20
CA MET A 455 -17.80 4.92 23.51
C MET A 455 -18.21 5.38 22.10
N PRO A 456 -18.48 4.47 21.14
CA PRO A 456 -18.87 4.85 19.78
C PRO A 456 -20.08 5.79 19.69
N GLY A 457 -20.98 5.81 20.68
CA GLY A 457 -22.13 6.74 20.75
C GLY A 457 -21.83 8.15 21.26
N ASP A 458 -20.59 8.42 21.69
CA ASP A 458 -20.17 9.72 22.26
C ASP A 458 -19.59 10.69 21.21
N PHE A 459 -19.56 10.31 19.93
CA PHE A 459 -18.91 11.07 18.87
C PHE A 459 -19.47 12.49 18.68
N CYS A 460 -20.75 12.75 19.00
CA CYS A 460 -21.30 14.11 18.96
C CYS A 460 -20.50 15.06 19.84
N SER A 461 -20.11 14.62 21.06
CA SER A 461 -19.32 15.45 21.97
C SER A 461 -17.90 15.68 21.47
N PHE A 462 -17.31 14.74 20.71
CA PHE A 462 -16.03 14.97 20.02
C PHE A 462 -16.17 16.08 19.00
N PHE A 463 -17.17 15.97 18.11
CA PHE A 463 -17.38 16.97 17.07
C PHE A 463 -17.56 18.36 17.68
N GLU A 464 -18.38 18.48 18.73
CA GLU A 464 -18.61 19.75 19.41
C GLU A 464 -17.36 20.37 20.06
N GLU A 465 -16.46 19.54 20.59
CA GLU A 465 -15.25 19.98 21.33
C GLU A 465 -14.01 20.12 20.44
N SER A 466 -14.00 19.45 19.28
CA SER A 466 -12.85 19.34 18.39
C SER A 466 -12.51 20.65 17.68
N ASP A 467 -11.22 20.84 17.38
CA ASP A 467 -10.81 21.95 16.51
C ASP A 467 -11.30 21.76 15.05
N PHE A 468 -11.74 20.56 14.67
CA PHE A 468 -12.44 20.31 13.41
C PHE A 468 -13.70 21.18 13.26
N ARG A 469 -14.54 21.27 14.29
CA ARG A 469 -15.77 22.07 14.23
C ARG A 469 -15.50 23.56 14.05
N LYS A 470 -14.49 24.11 14.72
CA LYS A 470 -14.12 25.53 14.53
C LYS A 470 -13.68 25.86 13.11
N HIS A 471 -13.13 24.88 12.39
CA HIS A 471 -12.80 25.00 10.97
C HIS A 471 -14.03 24.75 10.07
N SER A 472 -14.98 23.89 10.49
CA SER A 472 -16.23 23.58 9.78
C SER A 472 -17.31 24.68 9.90
N ASP A 473 -17.44 25.31 11.08
CA ASP A 473 -18.43 26.36 11.41
C ASP A 473 -18.32 27.57 10.45
N HIS A 474 -17.15 27.79 9.83
CA HIS A 474 -16.95 28.85 8.84
C HIS A 474 -17.72 28.62 7.52
N LEU A 475 -18.14 27.38 7.24
CA LEU A 475 -18.74 26.95 5.97
C LEU A 475 -20.22 26.54 6.14
N GLU A 476 -20.60 25.85 7.22
CA GLU A 476 -22.00 25.46 7.48
C GLU A 476 -22.93 26.67 7.68
N HIS A 477 -22.46 27.72 8.36
CA HIS A 477 -23.24 28.94 8.62
C HIS A 477 -23.60 29.73 7.35
N VAL A 478 -22.94 29.41 6.24
CA VAL A 478 -23.12 30.07 4.93
C VAL A 478 -24.13 29.30 4.08
N CYS A 479 -24.12 27.97 4.16
CA CYS A 479 -25.09 27.12 3.49
C CYS A 479 -26.49 27.21 4.14
N ALA A 480 -26.55 27.26 5.48
CA ALA A 480 -27.81 27.31 6.22
C ALA A 480 -28.58 28.64 6.07
N GLU A 481 -27.90 29.78 5.88
CA GLU A 481 -28.55 31.08 5.69
C GLU A 481 -28.96 31.36 4.24
N ALA A 482 -28.50 30.54 3.28
CA ALA A 482 -28.79 30.74 1.86
C ALA A 482 -30.12 30.11 1.40
N ASP A 483 -30.83 29.35 2.26
CA ASP A 483 -32.00 28.54 1.88
C ASP A 483 -31.70 27.59 0.68
N VAL A 484 -30.41 27.24 0.51
CA VAL A 484 -29.93 26.32 -0.52
C VAL A 484 -29.79 24.96 0.12
N ASP A 485 -30.84 24.16 -0.02
CA ASP A 485 -30.79 22.73 0.24
C ASP A 485 -29.88 22.06 -0.81
N PHE A 486 -28.62 21.77 -0.46
CA PHE A 486 -27.74 20.98 -1.32
C PHE A 486 -28.12 19.48 -1.32
N SER A 487 -29.04 19.05 -0.44
CA SER A 487 -29.47 17.64 -0.34
C SER A 487 -30.67 17.31 -1.24
N ALA A 488 -31.38 18.32 -1.72
CA ALA A 488 -32.38 18.17 -2.77
C ALA A 488 -32.45 19.47 -3.58
N HIS A 489 -32.26 19.40 -4.89
CA HIS A 489 -33.14 19.95 -5.93
C HIS A 489 -32.45 19.78 -7.29
N ASP A 490 -33.06 18.94 -8.12
CA ASP A 490 -33.11 19.05 -9.58
C ASP A 490 -32.22 20.13 -10.24
N VAL A 491 -30.99 19.77 -10.63
CA VAL A 491 -30.33 20.44 -11.75
C VAL A 491 -31.04 20.11 -13.09
N ALA A 492 -31.99 19.18 -13.06
CA ALA A 492 -32.75 18.70 -14.21
C ALA A 492 -33.78 19.70 -14.80
N THR A 493 -33.96 20.90 -14.23
CA THR A 493 -34.95 21.87 -14.75
C THR A 493 -34.41 23.28 -15.01
N LEU A 494 -33.14 23.42 -15.40
CA LEU A 494 -32.67 24.60 -16.14
C LEU A 494 -32.57 24.24 -17.64
N PRO A 495 -32.91 25.13 -18.59
CA PRO A 495 -32.99 24.75 -20.01
C PRO A 495 -31.68 24.14 -20.52
N ASP A 496 -31.73 22.82 -20.74
CA ASP A 496 -30.69 21.82 -21.00
C ASP A 496 -29.64 22.10 -22.10
N LYS A 497 -29.68 23.24 -22.79
CA LYS A 497 -28.79 23.51 -23.93
C LYS A 497 -27.57 24.38 -23.61
N LYS A 498 -27.52 25.07 -22.48
CA LYS A 498 -26.42 25.99 -22.13
C LYS A 498 -25.47 25.47 -21.05
N MET A 499 -25.89 24.50 -20.23
CA MET A 499 -25.07 23.92 -19.15
C MET A 499 -24.34 22.63 -19.54
N GLN A 500 -24.67 22.00 -20.69
CA GLN A 500 -23.99 20.79 -21.15
C GLN A 500 -22.46 20.94 -21.30
N PRO A 501 -21.92 22.05 -21.84
CA PRO A 501 -20.46 22.23 -21.90
C PRO A 501 -19.83 22.32 -20.50
N PHE A 502 -20.48 23.03 -19.58
CA PHE A 502 -20.03 23.15 -18.18
C PHE A 502 -19.99 21.78 -17.48
N SER A 503 -21.09 21.02 -17.55
CA SER A 503 -21.15 19.68 -16.95
C SER A 503 -20.24 18.65 -17.63
N GLN A 504 -19.85 18.84 -18.89
CA GLN A 504 -18.88 17.98 -19.60
C GLN A 504 -17.42 18.33 -19.26
N VAL A 505 -17.10 19.60 -19.03
CA VAL A 505 -15.76 20.04 -18.64
C VAL A 505 -15.48 19.78 -17.15
N HIS A 506 -16.53 19.75 -16.31
CA HIS A 506 -16.43 19.61 -14.85
C HIS A 506 -16.88 18.23 -14.32
N GLN A 507 -16.65 17.15 -15.08
CA GLN A 507 -17.09 15.78 -14.74
C GLN A 507 -16.30 15.10 -13.61
N SER A 508 -15.13 15.61 -13.21
CA SER A 508 -14.41 14.98 -12.09
C SER A 508 -15.10 15.30 -10.76
N LYS A 509 -15.25 14.28 -9.91
CA LYS A 509 -15.93 14.35 -8.61
C LYS A 509 -15.47 15.52 -7.74
N ASP A 510 -14.16 15.81 -7.74
CA ASP A 510 -13.54 16.86 -6.92
C ASP A 510 -13.93 18.28 -7.33
N ILE A 511 -14.30 18.50 -8.60
CA ILE A 511 -14.73 19.82 -9.06
C ILE A 511 -16.09 20.19 -8.47
N ASN A 512 -16.94 19.22 -8.10
CA ASN A 512 -18.20 19.55 -7.40
C ASN A 512 -17.94 20.21 -6.03
N MET A 513 -16.89 19.81 -5.30
CA MET A 513 -16.52 20.49 -4.04
C MET A 513 -16.01 21.91 -4.29
N ALA A 514 -15.16 22.11 -5.30
CA ALA A 514 -14.64 23.43 -5.66
C ALA A 514 -15.75 24.38 -6.15
N VAL A 515 -16.66 23.89 -7.01
CA VAL A 515 -17.82 24.64 -7.54
C VAL A 515 -18.79 25.01 -6.43
N THR A 516 -19.14 24.07 -5.54
CA THR A 516 -19.98 24.36 -4.38
C THR A 516 -19.35 25.44 -3.51
N ARG A 517 -18.02 25.41 -3.31
CA ARG A 517 -17.33 26.44 -2.52
C ARG A 517 -17.22 27.80 -3.23
N PHE A 518 -17.08 27.85 -4.56
CA PHE A 518 -17.21 29.09 -5.34
C PHE A 518 -18.59 29.72 -5.18
N MET A 519 -19.64 28.91 -5.18
CA MET A 519 -21.01 29.38 -4.94
C MET A 519 -21.18 29.93 -3.51
N VAL A 520 -20.60 29.25 -2.51
CA VAL A 520 -20.59 29.68 -1.11
C VAL A 520 -19.81 30.99 -0.91
N GLU A 521 -18.62 31.14 -1.51
CA GLU A 521 -17.84 32.39 -1.48
C GLU A 521 -18.59 33.56 -2.14
N ALA A 522 -19.26 33.30 -3.27
CA ALA A 522 -20.10 34.29 -3.94
C ALA A 522 -21.24 34.73 -3.02
N LEU A 523 -21.94 33.79 -2.38
CA LEU A 523 -23.00 34.08 -1.43
C LEU A 523 -22.50 34.90 -0.23
N GLN A 524 -21.33 34.57 0.35
CA GLN A 524 -20.71 35.35 1.43
C GLN A 524 -20.41 36.79 1.00
N TYR A 525 -19.85 36.95 -0.21
CA TYR A 525 -19.51 38.26 -0.74
C TYR A 525 -20.76 39.15 -0.87
N PHE A 526 -21.87 38.58 -1.36
CA PHE A 526 -23.12 39.31 -1.54
C PHE A 526 -23.95 39.48 -0.26
N LYS A 527 -23.73 38.66 0.77
CA LYS A 527 -24.51 38.61 2.03
C LYS A 527 -24.71 39.98 2.69
N ASN A 528 -23.67 40.81 2.71
CA ASN A 528 -23.68 42.11 3.39
C ASN A 528 -23.93 43.31 2.46
N LEU A 529 -24.15 43.06 1.17
CA LEU A 529 -24.43 44.10 0.18
C LEU A 529 -25.92 44.41 0.11
N LYS A 530 -26.27 45.68 -0.11
CA LYS A 530 -27.67 46.06 -0.33
C LYS A 530 -28.13 45.53 -1.68
N ASN A 531 -29.43 45.24 -1.81
CA ASN A 531 -30.04 44.82 -3.08
C ASN A 531 -29.71 45.73 -4.27
N THR A 532 -29.54 47.03 -4.01
CA THR A 532 -29.12 48.01 -5.03
C THR A 532 -27.68 47.80 -5.51
N GLU A 533 -26.78 47.40 -4.61
CA GLU A 533 -25.37 47.14 -4.92
C GLU A 533 -25.22 45.81 -5.66
N ILE A 534 -25.92 44.77 -5.20
CA ILE A 534 -26.00 43.47 -5.89
C ILE A 534 -26.51 43.65 -7.32
N LYS A 535 -27.59 44.44 -7.49
CA LYS A 535 -28.17 44.73 -8.81
C LYS A 535 -27.18 45.47 -9.72
N ASN A 536 -26.40 46.41 -9.19
CA ASN A 536 -25.40 47.13 -9.96
C ASN A 536 -24.25 46.21 -10.41
N ILE A 537 -23.79 45.31 -9.53
CA ILE A 537 -22.79 44.30 -9.84
C ILE A 537 -23.32 43.35 -10.94
N ALA A 538 -24.54 42.84 -10.79
CA ALA A 538 -25.16 41.97 -11.79
C ALA A 538 -25.33 42.66 -13.16
N MET A 539 -25.74 43.93 -13.17
CA MET A 539 -25.83 44.72 -14.41
C MET A 539 -24.46 44.96 -15.05
N GLN A 540 -23.41 45.17 -14.26
CA GLN A 540 -22.05 45.32 -14.76
C GLN A 540 -21.53 44.02 -15.38
N ILE A 541 -21.70 42.89 -14.69
CA ILE A 541 -21.33 41.57 -15.23
C ILE A 541 -22.07 41.33 -16.55
N GLY A 542 -23.38 41.60 -16.59
CA GLY A 542 -24.19 41.44 -17.81
C GLY A 542 -23.78 42.39 -18.95
N ALA A 543 -23.28 43.58 -18.65
CA ALA A 543 -22.78 44.53 -19.64
C ALA A 543 -21.39 44.19 -20.17
N GLN A 544 -20.56 43.51 -19.37
CA GLN A 544 -19.22 43.05 -19.75
C GLN A 544 -19.24 41.66 -20.41
N TYR A 545 -20.37 40.93 -20.31
CA TYR A 545 -20.53 39.59 -20.87
C TYR A 545 -20.46 39.59 -22.40
N GLY A 546 -19.55 38.80 -22.96
CA GLY A 546 -19.26 38.70 -24.39
C GLY A 546 -18.00 39.46 -24.83
N ASP A 547 -17.80 40.69 -24.35
CA ASP A 547 -16.67 41.55 -24.76
C ASP A 547 -15.46 41.40 -23.81
N GLU A 548 -15.68 41.36 -22.49
CA GLU A 548 -14.64 41.27 -21.46
C GLU A 548 -14.73 39.98 -20.64
N ILE A 549 -15.93 39.49 -20.39
CA ILE A 549 -16.21 38.24 -19.68
C ILE A 549 -16.62 37.17 -20.71
N SER A 550 -15.82 36.12 -20.87
CA SER A 550 -16.15 34.96 -21.71
C SER A 550 -15.70 33.66 -21.05
N LEU A 551 -16.37 32.56 -21.40
CA LEU A 551 -16.08 31.21 -20.90
C LEU A 551 -14.63 30.77 -21.14
N ASP A 552 -13.98 31.34 -22.16
CA ASP A 552 -12.65 30.95 -22.61
C ASP A 552 -11.56 31.94 -22.16
N ARG A 553 -11.88 32.89 -21.27
CA ARG A 553 -10.96 33.99 -20.89
C ARG A 553 -10.74 34.05 -19.39
N GLU A 554 -9.47 34.00 -19.00
CA GLU A 554 -9.03 34.08 -17.60
C GLU A 554 -8.54 35.48 -17.21
N GLY A 555 -8.62 35.79 -15.91
CA GLY A 555 -8.06 37.00 -15.32
C GLY A 555 -8.86 38.28 -15.55
N TYR A 556 -10.15 38.17 -15.87
CA TYR A 556 -10.99 39.37 -15.97
C TYR A 556 -11.31 39.95 -14.60
N THR A 557 -11.61 41.24 -14.56
CA THR A 557 -11.97 41.94 -13.32
C THR A 557 -13.36 42.51 -13.45
N VAL A 558 -14.12 42.46 -12.36
CA VAL A 558 -15.40 43.16 -12.23
C VAL A 558 -15.12 44.38 -11.37
N PRO A 559 -15.13 45.61 -11.92
CA PRO A 559 -14.69 46.80 -11.18
C PRO A 559 -15.45 47.05 -9.86
N LEU A 560 -16.72 46.66 -9.79
CA LEU A 560 -17.52 46.74 -8.56
C LEU A 560 -17.20 45.63 -7.55
N ILE A 561 -16.42 44.62 -7.94
CA ILE A 561 -15.83 43.59 -7.08
C ILE A 561 -14.30 43.81 -7.05
N SER A 562 -13.90 44.86 -6.34
CA SER A 562 -12.51 45.32 -6.32
C SER A 562 -11.56 44.30 -5.68
N GLY A 563 -10.35 44.20 -6.25
CA GLY A 563 -9.27 43.35 -5.72
C GLY A 563 -9.39 41.87 -6.05
N LYS A 564 -10.38 41.44 -6.87
CA LYS A 564 -10.52 40.06 -7.32
C LYS A 564 -10.38 39.96 -8.84
N THR A 565 -9.80 38.84 -9.28
CA THR A 565 -9.72 38.41 -10.68
C THR A 565 -10.49 37.12 -10.84
N PHE A 566 -11.17 36.97 -11.97
CA PHE A 566 -12.08 35.87 -12.24
C PHE A 566 -11.66 35.11 -13.49
N THR A 567 -11.98 33.83 -13.55
CA THR A 567 -11.84 32.98 -14.73
C THR A 567 -13.18 32.86 -15.44
N GLY A 568 -13.19 32.43 -16.71
CA GLY A 568 -14.37 32.41 -17.57
C GLY A 568 -15.58 31.61 -17.06
N TYR A 569 -15.40 30.83 -15.99
CA TYR A 569 -16.38 29.92 -15.41
C TYR A 569 -16.86 30.39 -14.04
#